data_AF-A0A3P6S9Y7-F1
#
_entry.id   AF-A0A3P6S9Y7-F1
#
_cell.length_a   1.000
_cell.length_b   1.000
_cell.length_c   1.000
_cell.angle_alpha   90.00
_cell.angle_beta   90.00
_cell.angle_gamma   90.00
#
_symmetry.space_group_name_H-M   'P 1'
#
loop_
_entity.id
_entity.type
_entity.pdbx_description
1 polymer ?
#
loop_
_entity_poly.entity_id
_entity_poly.type
_entity_poly.pdbx_seq_one_letter_code
_entity_poly.pdbx_strand_id
1 'polypeptide(L)'
;MWVHWVSLYFPGYDSVGAPPDKAIIRHYRDLVDDDWGKTWIHEVEGFGNFTMTDYPDNLMEKLFNNVKKRLDRVYRVLKPAI
;
A
#
# COMPACT_ATOMS: atom_id res chain seq x y z
N MET A 1 -7.33 -9.08 -5.20
CA MET A 1 -7.73 -7.65 -5.18
C MET A 1 -8.95 -7.39 -4.28
N TRP A 2 -9.03 -7.98 -3.09
CA TRP A 2 -10.31 -8.09 -2.36
C TRP A 2 -10.18 -7.88 -0.84
N VAL A 3 -9.34 -6.94 -0.40
CA VAL A 3 -9.42 -6.41 0.96
C VAL A 3 -9.66 -4.91 0.88
N HIS A 4 -10.86 -4.54 0.42
CA HIS A 4 -11.29 -3.15 0.29
C HIS A 4 -12.43 -2.77 1.23
N TRP A 5 -12.82 -3.66 2.15
CA TRP A 5 -13.86 -3.37 3.16
C TRP A 5 -13.23 -3.04 4.51
N VAL A 6 -12.49 -1.94 4.56
CA VAL A 6 -11.93 -1.38 5.80
C VAL A 6 -13.05 -1.12 6.83
N SER A 7 -14.25 -0.78 6.36
CA SER A 7 -15.43 -0.55 7.21
C SER A 7 -15.86 -1.74 8.07
N LEU A 8 -15.57 -2.99 7.66
CA LEU A 8 -15.86 -4.18 8.47
C LEU A 8 -15.03 -4.23 9.76
N TYR A 9 -13.81 -3.71 9.71
CA TYR A 9 -12.87 -3.75 10.84
C TYR A 9 -12.88 -2.46 11.66
N PHE A 10 -13.44 -1.37 11.12
CA PHE A 10 -13.43 -0.05 11.75
C PHE A 10 -14.83 0.61 11.70
N PRO A 11 -15.77 0.19 12.57
CA PRO A 11 -17.10 0.79 12.64
C PRO A 11 -17.03 2.31 12.84
N GLY A 12 -17.74 3.06 12.00
CA GLY A 12 -17.75 4.53 12.01
C GLY A 12 -16.72 5.21 11.10
N TYR A 13 -15.86 4.45 10.41
CA TYR A 13 -14.99 4.99 9.36
C TYR A 13 -15.68 4.94 8.00
N ASP A 14 -15.57 6.05 7.26
CA ASP A 14 -16.08 6.20 5.90
C ASP A 14 -14.93 6.29 4.88
N SER A 15 -15.23 5.99 3.62
CA SER A 15 -14.28 6.05 2.52
C SER A 15 -14.49 7.32 1.71
N VAL A 16 -13.42 8.07 1.44
CA VAL A 16 -13.46 9.24 0.55
C VAL A 16 -12.76 8.88 -0.75
N GLY A 17 -13.46 9.04 -1.87
CA GLY A 17 -12.86 8.91 -3.20
C GLY A 17 -11.95 10.10 -3.49
N ALA A 18 -10.72 9.82 -3.94
CA ALA A 18 -9.81 10.85 -4.42
C ALA A 18 -9.86 10.94 -5.96
N PRO A 19 -9.89 12.15 -6.55
CA PRO A 19 -9.76 12.29 -8.00
C PRO A 19 -8.45 11.67 -8.53
N PRO A 20 -8.43 11.10 -9.74
CA PRO A 20 -7.22 10.46 -10.31
C PRO A 20 -6.02 11.41 -10.46
N ASP A 21 -6.24 12.72 -10.61
CA ASP A 21 -5.19 13.74 -10.67
C ASP A 21 -4.61 14.11 -9.29
N LYS A 22 -5.26 13.67 -8.21
CA LYS A 22 -4.89 14.00 -6.82
C LYS A 22 -4.25 12.82 -6.08
N ALA A 23 -4.53 11.59 -6.50
CA ALA A 23 -4.05 10.40 -5.83
C ALA A 23 -3.67 9.29 -6.81
N ILE A 24 -2.61 8.56 -6.47
CA ILE A 24 -2.17 7.36 -7.18
C ILE A 24 -2.27 6.21 -6.20
N ILE A 25 -2.95 5.14 -6.60
CA ILE A 25 -2.94 3.87 -5.88
C ILE A 25 -1.85 3.00 -6.50
N ARG A 26 -0.90 2.55 -5.69
CA ARG A 26 0.12 1.58 -6.11
C ARG A 26 -0.07 0.28 -5.34
N HIS A 27 -0.35 -0.79 -6.06
CA HIS A 27 -0.37 -2.14 -5.51
C HIS A 27 0.97 -2.82 -5.78
N TYR A 28 1.56 -3.39 -4.74
CA TYR A 28 2.72 -4.27 -4.85
C TYR A 28 2.23 -5.70 -4.71
N ARG A 29 2.52 -6.54 -5.70
CA ARG A 29 2.11 -7.95 -5.71
C ARG A 29 3.25 -8.80 -6.24
N ASP A 30 3.50 -9.91 -5.57
CA ASP A 30 4.34 -10.97 -6.10
C ASP A 30 3.54 -11.70 -7.20
N LEU A 31 4.17 -11.95 -8.35
CA LEU A 31 3.55 -12.62 -9.49
C LEU A 31 3.46 -14.14 -9.29
N VAL A 32 4.31 -14.71 -8.44
CA VAL A 32 4.39 -16.15 -8.18
C VAL A 32 3.45 -16.55 -7.05
N ASP A 33 3.30 -15.68 -6.04
CA ASP A 33 2.43 -15.94 -4.89
C ASP A 33 0.99 -16.22 -5.35
N ASP A 34 0.44 -17.35 -4.91
CA ASP A 34 -0.92 -17.81 -5.25
C ASP A 34 -1.23 -17.87 -6.76
N ASP A 35 -0.21 -18.12 -7.60
CA ASP A 35 -0.31 -18.09 -9.07
C ASP A 35 -0.96 -16.79 -9.60
N TRP A 36 -0.75 -15.67 -8.89
CA TRP A 36 -1.45 -14.42 -9.17
C TRP A 36 -1.17 -13.91 -10.57
N GLY A 37 0.09 -13.95 -11.01
CA GLY A 37 0.51 -13.50 -12.34
C GLY A 37 -0.10 -14.33 -13.47
N LYS A 38 -0.46 -15.60 -13.24
CA LYS A 38 -1.16 -16.40 -14.26
C LYS A 38 -2.65 -16.09 -14.28
N THR A 39 -3.22 -15.89 -13.10
CA THR A 39 -4.68 -15.77 -12.93
C THR A 39 -5.19 -14.38 -13.22
N TRP A 40 -4.46 -13.31 -12.87
CA TRP A 40 -5.02 -11.96 -12.82
C TRP A 40 -4.28 -10.91 -13.67
N ILE A 41 -3.08 -11.21 -14.19
CA ILE A 41 -2.29 -10.19 -14.92
C ILE A 41 -3.04 -9.64 -16.14
N HIS A 42 -3.79 -10.50 -16.84
CA HIS A 42 -4.53 -10.15 -18.05
C HIS A 42 -5.65 -9.13 -17.79
N GLU A 43 -6.26 -9.13 -16.60
CA GLU A 43 -7.25 -8.12 -16.22
C GLU A 43 -6.58 -6.75 -16.04
N VAL A 44 -5.39 -6.73 -15.43
CA VAL A 44 -4.65 -5.49 -15.15
C VAL A 44 -4.05 -4.89 -16.41
N GLU A 45 -3.63 -5.73 -17.37
CA GLU A 45 -3.21 -5.30 -18.70
C GLU A 45 -4.29 -4.49 -19.44
N GLY A 46 -5.57 -4.74 -19.14
CA GLY A 46 -6.69 -3.97 -19.67
C GLY A 46 -6.75 -2.50 -19.21
N PHE A 47 -6.01 -2.11 -18.17
CA PHE A 47 -6.00 -0.72 -17.68
C PHE A 47 -4.99 0.19 -18.40
N GLY A 48 -4.10 -0.38 -19.20
CA GLY A 48 -3.11 0.36 -19.98
C GLY A 48 -1.72 -0.25 -19.93
N ASN A 49 -0.79 0.37 -20.66
CA ASN A 49 0.57 -0.14 -20.76
C ASN A 49 1.30 -0.06 -19.42
N PHE A 50 1.97 -1.15 -19.05
CA PHE A 50 2.90 -1.13 -17.94
C PHE A 50 4.12 -0.28 -18.28
N THR A 51 4.56 0.49 -17.30
CA THR A 51 5.83 1.22 -17.36
C THR A 51 6.61 0.91 -16.10
N MET A 52 7.92 0.70 -16.25
CA MET A 52 8.80 0.70 -15.10
C MET A 52 8.73 2.08 -14.42
N THR A 53 8.49 2.08 -13.11
CA THR A 53 8.36 3.31 -12.34
C THR A 53 8.99 3.13 -10.97
N ASP A 54 9.88 4.06 -10.63
CA ASP A 54 10.48 4.14 -9.32
C ASP A 54 9.64 5.00 -8.37
N TYR A 55 9.90 4.84 -7.07
CA TYR A 55 9.35 5.76 -6.08
C TYR A 55 10.14 7.07 -6.14
N PRO A 56 9.50 8.26 -6.09
CA PRO A 56 10.22 9.53 -6.20
C PRO A 56 11.31 9.68 -5.13
N ASP A 57 12.55 9.92 -5.56
CA ASP A 57 13.71 10.00 -4.66
C ASP A 57 13.52 11.02 -3.53
N ASN A 58 12.93 12.17 -3.86
CA ASN A 58 12.62 13.24 -2.90
C ASN A 58 11.59 12.84 -1.83
N LEU A 59 10.82 11.76 -2.04
CA LEU A 59 9.86 11.25 -1.07
C LEU A 59 10.38 10.04 -0.30
N MET A 60 11.39 9.33 -0.81
CA MET A 60 11.86 8.05 -0.22
C MET A 60 12.34 8.25 1.22
N GLU A 61 13.19 9.24 1.46
CA GLU A 61 13.69 9.54 2.79
C GLU A 61 12.55 9.91 3.76
N LYS A 62 11.59 10.71 3.28
CA LYS A 62 10.42 11.12 4.07
C LYS A 62 9.54 9.92 4.43
N LEU A 63 9.30 9.02 3.47
CA LEU A 63 8.54 7.79 3.70
C LEU A 63 9.24 6.92 4.75
N PHE A 64 10.52 6.63 4.55
CA PHE A 64 11.31 5.81 5.46
C PHE A 64 11.29 6.35 6.88
N ASN A 65 11.57 7.65 7.06
CA ASN A 65 11.59 8.28 8.37
C ASN A 65 10.23 8.24 9.08
N ASN A 66 9.13 8.44 8.34
CA ASN A 66 7.78 8.36 8.89
C ASN A 66 7.41 6.94 9.33
N VAL A 67 7.71 5.93 8.51
CA VAL A 67 7.49 4.52 8.83
C VAL A 67 8.30 4.13 10.06
N LYS A 68 9.60 4.43 10.07
CA LYS A 68 10.48 4.17 11.21
C LYS A 68 9.94 4.80 12.49
N LYS A 69 9.57 6.09 12.45
CA LYS A 69 9.01 6.80 13.62
C LYS A 69 7.73 6.15 14.13
N ARG A 70 6.87 5.65 13.24
CA ARG A 70 5.64 4.94 13.62
C ARG A 70 5.95 3.60 14.28
N LEU A 71 6.85 2.80 13.69
CA LEU A 71 7.27 1.52 14.24
C LEU A 71 7.95 1.70 15.60
N ASP A 72 8.87 2.66 15.71
CA ASP A 72 9.49 3.03 16.98
C ASP A 72 8.40 3.37 18.01
N ARG A 73 7.41 4.20 17.69
CA ARG A 73 6.32 4.52 18.62
C ARG A 73 5.50 3.29 19.04
N VAL A 74 5.18 2.39 18.11
CA VAL A 74 4.33 1.21 18.39
C VAL A 74 5.09 0.16 19.18
N TYR A 75 6.35 -0.12 18.81
CA TYR A 75 7.12 -1.23 19.34
C TYR A 75 8.10 -0.84 20.46
N ARG A 76 8.50 0.44 20.59
CA ARG A 76 9.38 0.88 21.70
C ARG A 76 8.67 0.87 23.06
N VAL A 77 7.33 1.00 23.09
CA VAL A 77 6.54 0.87 24.32
C VAL A 77 6.55 -0.58 24.87
N LEU A 78 6.93 -1.57 24.05
CA LEU A 78 6.95 -2.99 24.43
C LEU A 78 8.27 -3.44 25.07
N LYS A 79 9.26 -2.56 25.27
CA LYS A 79 10.42 -2.89 26.10
C LYS A 79 10.14 -2.44 27.54
N PRO A 80 9.98 -3.37 28.51
CA PRO A 80 10.00 -3.01 29.92
C PRO A 80 11.37 -2.40 30.22
N ALA A 81 11.39 -1.35 31.05
CA ALA A 81 12.63 -0.91 31.67
C ALA A 81 13.17 -2.07 32.52
N ILE A 82 14.41 -2.48 32.24
CA ILE A 82 15.19 -3.38 33.08
C ILE A 82 15.80 -2.55 34.20
#